data_AF-A0A8J3LSS6-F1
#
_entry.id   AF-A0A8J3LSS6-F1
#
_cell.length_a   1.000
_cell.length_b   1.000
_cell.length_c   1.000
_cell.angle_alpha   90.00
_cell.angle_beta   90.00
_cell.angle_gamma   90.00
#
_symmetry.space_group_name_H-M   'P 1'
#
loop_
_entity.id
_entity.type
_entity.pdbx_description
1 polymer ?
#
loop_
_entity_poly.entity_id
_entity_poly.type
_entity_poly.pdbx_seq_one_letter_code
_entity_poly.pdbx_strand_id
1 'polypeptide(L)'
;MEIPDLADLIWLFEDEPTQYEDLDWPVGLHSFRLRRGATEVLFSIDPFAGEAFVSLFVDGEEVAMLGNLRRLGRLSIDRGADAEGLVLWFADESQEPIRIRTKPSIHVTWC
;
A
#
# COMPACT_ATOMS: atom_id res chain seq x y z
N MET A 1 10.72 6.28 -8.92
CA MET A 1 9.83 6.49 -7.76
C MET A 1 10.68 6.36 -6.50
N GLU A 2 10.49 7.22 -5.50
CA GLU A 2 11.08 7.02 -4.17
C GLU A 2 10.24 5.99 -3.40
N ILE A 3 10.87 4.96 -2.82
CA ILE A 3 10.15 3.88 -2.14
C ILE A 3 10.87 3.47 -0.85
N PRO A 4 10.13 3.10 0.22
CA PRO A 4 10.74 2.52 1.42
C PRO A 4 11.44 1.20 1.12
N ASP A 5 12.37 0.83 2.00
CA ASP A 5 13.01 -0.48 1.94
C ASP A 5 11.96 -1.59 2.17
N LEU A 6 12.21 -2.76 1.58
CA LEU A 6 11.30 -3.90 1.73
C LEU A 6 11.05 -4.25 3.20
N ALA A 7 12.11 -4.21 4.03
CA ALA A 7 12.01 -4.48 5.46
C ALA A 7 11.04 -3.54 6.19
N ASP A 8 10.98 -2.28 5.78
CA ASP A 8 10.05 -1.31 6.37
C ASP A 8 8.59 -1.59 5.97
N LEU A 9 8.35 -2.03 4.73
CA LEU A 9 7.02 -2.43 4.26
C LEU A 9 6.56 -3.74 4.92
N ILE A 10 7.46 -4.72 5.06
CA ILE A 10 7.20 -5.95 5.82
C ILE A 10 6.85 -5.60 7.27
N TRP A 11 7.59 -4.67 7.90
CA TRP A 11 7.26 -4.22 9.24
C TRP A 11 5.87 -3.57 9.33
N LEU A 12 5.48 -2.77 8.33
CA LEU A 12 4.19 -2.07 8.30
C LEU A 12 2.99 -2.99 8.07
N PHE A 13 3.13 -3.97 7.17
CA PHE A 13 2.08 -4.93 6.80
C PHE A 13 2.14 -6.24 7.61
N GLU A 14 3.20 -6.42 8.40
CA GLU A 14 3.43 -7.57 9.29
C GLU A 14 3.55 -8.92 8.57
N ASP A 15 3.83 -8.90 7.27
CA ASP A 15 4.00 -10.09 6.44
C ASP A 15 4.89 -9.79 5.23
N GLU A 16 5.47 -10.84 4.65
CA GLU A 16 6.20 -10.77 3.39
C GLU A 16 5.22 -10.57 2.21
N PRO A 17 5.59 -9.82 1.17
CA PRO A 17 4.73 -9.69 0.00
C PRO A 17 4.66 -11.01 -0.77
N THR A 18 3.51 -11.29 -1.34
CA THR A 18 3.42 -12.28 -2.42
C THR A 18 3.97 -11.64 -3.70
N GLN A 19 4.84 -12.36 -4.41
CA GLN A 19 5.39 -11.97 -5.70
C GLN A 19 4.81 -12.84 -6.82
N TYR A 20 4.50 -12.24 -7.97
CA TYR A 20 3.95 -12.96 -9.13
C TYR A 20 5.02 -13.46 -10.10
N GLU A 21 6.20 -12.86 -10.05
CA GLU A 21 7.38 -13.23 -10.85
C GLU A 21 8.57 -13.47 -9.90
N ASP A 22 9.55 -14.25 -10.32
CA ASP A 22 10.80 -14.48 -9.57
C ASP A 22 11.75 -13.27 -9.73
N LEU A 23 11.23 -12.10 -9.38
CA LEU A 23 11.91 -10.81 -9.46
C LEU A 23 12.08 -10.26 -8.06
N ASP A 24 13.31 -9.86 -7.75
CA ASP A 24 13.63 -9.25 -6.47
C ASP A 24 13.03 -7.85 -6.35
N TRP A 25 12.66 -7.48 -5.13
CA TRP A 25 12.30 -6.11 -4.79
C TRP A 25 13.38 -5.11 -5.24
N PRO A 26 13.04 -3.95 -5.83
CA PRO A 26 11.69 -3.40 -6.04
C PRO A 26 11.12 -3.66 -7.45
N VAL A 27 11.47 -4.77 -8.11
CA VAL A 27 11.10 -5.03 -9.51
C VAL A 27 9.90 -5.97 -9.59
N GLY A 28 8.89 -5.58 -10.37
CA GLY A 28 7.69 -6.39 -10.58
C GLY A 28 6.63 -6.19 -9.50
N LEU A 29 5.51 -6.91 -9.66
CA LEU A 29 4.32 -6.74 -8.82
C LEU A 29 4.48 -7.47 -7.48
N HIS A 30 4.46 -6.69 -6.41
CA HIS A 30 4.50 -7.16 -5.03
C HIS A 30 3.19 -6.84 -4.32
N SER A 31 2.60 -7.83 -3.68
CA SER A 31 1.31 -7.71 -2.98
C SER A 31 1.44 -7.96 -1.48
N PHE A 32 1.16 -6.93 -0.69
CA PHE A 32 1.11 -6.97 0.77
C PHE A 32 -0.32 -7.08 1.25
N ARG A 33 -0.58 -7.99 2.19
CA ARG A 33 -1.89 -8.20 2.80
C ARG A 33 -1.80 -7.97 4.30
N LEU A 34 -2.75 -7.24 4.87
CA LEU A 34 -2.88 -7.08 6.31
C LEU A 34 -4.35 -7.22 6.72
N ARG A 35 -4.61 -8.00 7.76
CA ARG A 35 -5.93 -8.15 8.37
C ARG A 35 -5.94 -7.67 9.82
N ARG A 36 -6.98 -6.92 10.18
CA ARG A 36 -7.25 -6.44 11.54
C ARG A 36 -8.74 -6.62 11.84
N GLY A 37 -9.06 -7.64 12.65
CA GLY A 37 -10.46 -8.01 12.90
C GLY A 37 -11.14 -8.44 11.61
N ALA A 38 -12.31 -7.85 11.32
CA ALA A 38 -13.08 -8.10 10.10
C ALA A 38 -12.51 -7.41 8.85
N THR A 39 -11.65 -6.40 9.02
CA THR A 39 -11.15 -5.59 7.91
C THR A 39 -9.82 -6.13 7.39
N GLU A 40 -9.66 -6.15 6.07
CA GLU A 40 -8.40 -6.50 5.41
C GLU A 40 -8.10 -5.50 4.30
N VAL A 41 -6.81 -5.18 4.14
CA VAL A 41 -6.30 -4.44 2.98
C VAL A 41 -5.34 -5.31 2.20
N LEU A 42 -5.49 -5.29 0.87
CA LEU A 42 -4.54 -5.82 -0.10
C LEU A 42 -3.94 -4.63 -0.86
N PHE A 43 -2.66 -4.37 -0.64
CA PHE A 43 -1.90 -3.35 -1.34
C PHE A 43 -0.94 -4.02 -2.33
N SER A 44 -1.06 -3.70 -3.61
CA SER A 44 -0.16 -4.20 -4.64
C SER A 44 0.56 -3.06 -5.33
N ILE A 45 1.86 -3.20 -5.58
CA ILE A 45 2.72 -2.16 -6.18
C ILE A 45 3.68 -2.79 -7.18
N ASP A 46 3.81 -2.16 -8.35
CA ASP A 46 4.98 -2.28 -9.22
C ASP A 46 5.78 -0.96 -9.13
N PRO A 47 6.88 -0.95 -8.37
CA PRO A 47 7.65 0.26 -8.17
C PRO A 47 8.33 0.81 -9.41
N PHE A 48 8.68 -0.07 -10.36
CA PHE A 48 9.35 0.31 -11.59
C PHE A 48 8.38 0.95 -12.57
N ALA A 49 7.16 0.40 -12.67
CA ALA A 49 6.07 0.99 -13.45
C ALA A 49 5.46 2.23 -12.77
N GLY A 50 5.62 2.37 -11.45
CA GLY A 50 4.96 3.41 -10.66
C GLY A 50 3.45 3.23 -10.61
N GLU A 51 3.00 1.97 -10.54
CA GLU A 51 1.60 1.57 -10.56
C GLU A 51 1.21 0.80 -9.31
N ALA A 52 0.05 1.11 -8.72
CA ALA A 52 -0.47 0.42 -7.56
C ALA A 52 -1.96 0.12 -7.61
N PHE A 53 -2.37 -0.78 -6.74
CA PHE A 53 -3.75 -1.19 -6.50
C PHE A 53 -3.97 -1.32 -5.00
N VAL A 54 -5.12 -0.85 -4.51
CA VAL A 54 -5.54 -1.03 -3.11
C VAL A 54 -6.93 -1.63 -3.11
N SER A 55 -7.10 -2.77 -2.47
CA SER A 55 -8.42 -3.39 -2.26
C SER A 55 -8.69 -3.49 -0.77
N LEU A 56 -9.91 -3.16 -0.36
CA LEU A 56 -10.37 -3.21 1.02
C LEU A 56 -11.48 -4.25 1.13
N PHE A 57 -11.37 -5.12 2.12
CA PHE A 57 -12.32 -6.18 2.40
C PHE A 57 -12.90 -6.03 3.81
N VAL A 58 -14.15 -6.41 3.97
CA VAL A 58 -14.82 -6.56 5.28
C VAL A 58 -15.49 -7.92 5.30
N ASP A 59 -15.19 -8.72 6.32
CA ASP A 59 -15.68 -10.10 6.47
C ASP A 59 -15.41 -10.99 5.25
N GLY A 60 -14.31 -10.71 4.54
CA GLY A 60 -13.87 -11.43 3.34
C GLY A 60 -14.51 -10.95 2.03
N GLU A 61 -15.43 -10.00 2.06
CA GLU A 61 -16.02 -9.40 0.85
C GLU A 61 -15.30 -8.10 0.49
N GLU A 62 -14.98 -7.90 -0.79
CA GLU A 62 -14.39 -6.66 -1.27
C GLU A 62 -15.43 -5.53 -1.22
N VAL A 63 -15.16 -4.50 -0.42
CA VAL A 63 -16.05 -3.36 -0.24
C VAL A 63 -15.58 -2.12 -0.99
N ALA A 64 -14.29 -2.05 -1.34
CA ALA A 64 -13.74 -0.97 -2.14
C ALA A 64 -12.47 -1.42 -2.88
N MET A 65 -12.28 -0.90 -4.09
CA MET A 65 -11.06 -1.08 -4.87
C MET A 65 -10.63 0.25 -5.50
N LEU A 66 -9.40 0.66 -5.19
CA LEU A 66 -8.69 1.73 -5.87
C LEU A 66 -7.71 1.09 -6.86
N GLY A 67 -8.20 0.86 -8.07
CA GLY A 67 -7.40 0.29 -9.16
C GLY A 67 -6.73 1.36 -10.03
N ASN A 68 -5.69 0.96 -10.76
CA ASN A 68 -4.97 1.83 -11.71
C ASN A 68 -4.42 3.12 -11.09
N LEU A 69 -3.86 3.05 -9.88
CA LEU A 69 -3.12 4.16 -9.32
C LEU A 69 -1.81 4.28 -10.08
N ARG A 70 -1.75 5.18 -11.07
CA ARG A 70 -0.59 5.31 -11.98
C ARG A 70 0.19 6.56 -11.69
N ARG A 71 1.44 6.58 -12.15
CA ARG A 71 2.36 7.72 -12.02
C ARG A 71 2.63 8.06 -10.55
N LEU A 72 2.82 7.06 -9.71
CA LEU A 72 3.29 7.28 -8.35
C LEU A 72 4.73 7.82 -8.36
N GLY A 73 4.93 8.92 -7.64
CA GLY A 73 6.22 9.58 -7.49
C GLY A 73 6.97 9.09 -6.26
N ARG A 74 6.24 8.82 -5.17
CA ARG A 74 6.82 8.46 -3.88
C ARG A 74 5.87 7.63 -3.03
N LEU A 75 6.42 6.65 -2.32
CA LEU A 75 5.80 6.01 -1.17
C LEU A 75 6.54 6.44 0.09
N SER A 76 5.81 6.69 1.18
CA SER A 76 6.41 7.01 2.48
C SER A 76 5.64 6.34 3.59
N ILE A 77 6.34 5.87 4.61
CA ILE A 77 5.71 5.33 5.82
C ILE A 77 5.50 6.47 6.81
N ASP A 78 4.27 6.61 7.27
CA ASP A 78 3.90 7.46 8.39
C ASP A 78 4.01 6.65 9.68
N ARG A 79 4.82 7.12 10.62
CA ARG A 79 5.07 6.51 11.94
C ARG A 79 4.62 7.45 13.05
N GLY A 80 3.39 7.93 12.97
CA GLY A 80 2.77 8.77 13.99
C GLY A 80 2.60 8.02 15.31
N ALA A 81 2.58 8.77 16.42
CA ALA A 81 2.41 8.20 17.76
C ALA A 81 1.09 7.43 17.93
N ASP A 82 0.03 7.87 17.26
CA ASP A 82 -1.32 7.31 17.37
C ASP A 82 -1.75 6.49 16.13
N ALA A 83 -1.00 6.59 15.04
CA ALA A 83 -1.33 5.94 13.77
C ALA A 83 -0.08 5.65 12.94
N GLU A 84 -0.02 4.46 12.38
CA GLU A 84 1.01 4.05 11.43
C GLU A 84 0.35 3.70 10.10
N GLY A 85 1.03 4.01 8.99
CA GLY A 85 0.48 3.77 7.67
C GLY A 85 1.44 4.01 6.52
N LEU A 86 0.94 3.79 5.31
CA LEU A 86 1.60 4.07 4.04
C LEU A 86 0.91 5.26 3.37
N VAL A 87 1.69 6.17 2.82
CA VAL A 87 1.22 7.30 2.02
C VAL A 87 1.77 7.15 0.60
N LEU A 88 0.88 7.20 -0.38
CA LEU A 88 1.16 7.08 -1.80
C LEU A 88 1.00 8.47 -2.43
N TRP A 89 2.12 9.04 -2.87
CA TRP A 89 2.17 10.34 -3.52
C TRP A 89 2.27 10.16 -5.03
N PHE A 90 1.43 10.87 -5.77
CA PHE A 90 1.52 10.94 -7.22
C PHE A 90 2.67 11.85 -7.64
N ALA A 91 3.24 11.60 -8.82
CA ALA A 91 4.27 12.45 -9.40
C ALA A 91 3.72 13.84 -9.79
N ASP A 92 2.41 13.95 -9.99
CA ASP A 92 1.69 15.21 -10.10
C ASP A 92 1.30 15.68 -8.69
N GLU A 93 2.00 16.69 -8.18
CA GLU A 93 1.76 17.24 -6.83
C GLU A 93 0.39 17.91 -6.66
N SER A 94 -0.37 18.12 -7.74
CA SER A 94 -1.76 18.60 -7.64
C SER A 94 -2.75 17.51 -7.22
N GLN A 95 -2.33 16.23 -7.30
CA GLN A 95 -3.14 15.11 -6.83
C GLN A 95 -2.86 14.86 -5.35
N GLU A 96 -3.93 14.83 -4.57
CA GLU A 96 -3.86 14.46 -3.16
C GLU A 96 -3.38 13.01 -2.99
N PRO A 97 -2.55 12.74 -1.98
CA PRO A 97 -2.01 11.41 -1.78
C PRO A 97 -3.04 10.47 -1.16
N ILE A 98 -2.93 9.19 -1.52
CA ILE A 98 -3.72 8.12 -0.91
C ILE A 98 -3.03 7.68 0.37
N ARG A 99 -3.81 7.50 1.44
CA ARG A 99 -3.30 7.08 2.76
C ARG A 99 -3.90 5.74 3.14
N ILE A 100 -3.06 4.77 3.46
CA ILE A 100 -3.43 3.47 4.02
C ILE A 100 -2.94 3.43 5.46
N ARG A 101 -3.84 3.61 6.42
CA ARG A 101 -3.52 3.38 7.83
C ARG A 101 -3.57 1.88 8.11
N THR A 102 -2.55 1.34 8.77
CA THR A 102 -2.47 -0.09 9.16
C THR A 102 -2.66 -0.29 10.66
N LYS A 103 -2.38 0.73 11.48
CA LYS A 103 -2.59 0.72 12.94
C LYS A 103 -3.26 2.01 13.45
N PRO A 104 -4.10 1.93 14.51
CA PRO A 104 -4.54 0.71 15.19
C PRO A 104 -5.61 -0.07 14.39
N SER A 105 -6.22 0.55 13.39
CA SER A 105 -7.23 -0.04 12.53
C SER A 105 -6.99 0.31 11.07
N ILE A 106 -7.34 -0.61 10.17
CA ILE A 106 -7.15 -0.45 8.72
C ILE A 106 -8.12 0.60 8.21
N HIS A 107 -7.61 1.68 7.62
CA HIS A 107 -8.41 2.70 6.94
C HIS A 107 -7.71 3.11 5.65
N VAL A 108 -8.48 3.37 4.60
CA VAL A 108 -7.97 3.92 3.34
C VAL A 108 -8.66 5.26 3.11
N THR A 109 -7.88 6.30 2.84
CA THR A 109 -8.38 7.66 2.59
C THR A 109 -7.85 8.17 1.26
N TRP A 110 -8.75 8.70 0.44
CA TRP A 110 -8.50 9.35 -0.84
C TRP A 110 -9.50 10.51 -0.95
N CYS A 111 -9.05 11.74 -1.21
CA CYS A 111 -9.90 12.93 -1.37
C CYS A 111 -9.33 13.81 -2.46
#